data_AF-A0A9B2JW98-F1
#
_entry.id   AF-A0A9B2JW98-F1
#
_cell.length_a   1.000
_cell.length_b   1.000
_cell.length_c   1.000
_cell.angle_alpha   90.00
_cell.angle_beta   90.00
_cell.angle_gamma   90.00
#
_symmetry.space_group_name_H-M   'P 1'
#
loop_
_entity.id
_entity.type
_entity.pdbx_description
1 polymer ?
#
loop_
_entity_poly.entity_id
_entity_poly.type
_entity_poly.pdbx_seq_one_letter_code
_entity_poly.pdbx_strand_id
1 'polypeptide(L)'
;MIKSWNLLYKSLASYSQVQSILWYNTGDKLKFFTHFRTHINLKYSSTTASITPSTQVNMSAFKFLDYDCIGFDLDNTLLRYNVTNMVHLIYETLANYLVTEKGYNSKYLLKPLEDKDLDFMQKGLFLDFERGNILRINADGVIQRACHGSNLLSTEEIKKIYPEQRWEIIDVFCNDMLSTWNGPLSMKMRSLLDYFDVSSSLVFARLIDTLDEEQGGPLNAYNVWPNMLDGLIEMFNRDHFKMNRGYFFPSLRENPHKYMYKCTARTITWLQELKRHRITFLITGSNVDFVDFNATYALGEDWKSLFDIVICYAKKPAFFIEKRPFLDIVNNEEGNNIIESKDLKRGGIYSQGNWEGLTEFLKNICGKQNPRYIYIGDNLLQDIYVPNSYVQCDTVAVTEEQMSEGMVHQNLSHPDEKVLNSTFWGSYFCLKDSNINMDSLWGHVIKKYSKLCIPDINLIAQQPLEESYLCFYKDGKKYDGYYPAVPLSISTF
;
A
#
# COMPACT_ATOMS: atom_id res chain seq x y z
N MET A 1 -39.95 24.00 -29.24
CA MET A 1 -40.17 22.74 -28.51
C MET A 1 -38.89 21.90 -28.67
N ILE A 2 -37.81 21.93 -27.89
CA ILE A 2 -37.51 22.21 -26.46
C ILE A 2 -38.57 21.62 -25.52
N LYS A 3 -38.34 20.37 -25.07
CA LYS A 3 -38.25 19.97 -23.66
C LYS A 3 -38.18 18.44 -23.53
N SER A 4 -37.56 18.01 -22.43
CA SER A 4 -37.67 16.72 -21.73
C SER A 4 -36.82 15.53 -22.18
N TRP A 5 -35.49 15.65 -22.09
CA TRP A 5 -34.61 14.57 -21.62
C TRP A 5 -33.44 15.21 -20.85
N ASN A 6 -33.74 15.72 -19.66
CA ASN A 6 -32.76 16.21 -18.69
C ASN A 6 -33.40 16.08 -17.31
N LEU A 7 -33.20 14.92 -16.67
CA LEU A 7 -33.47 14.66 -15.25
C LEU A 7 -33.06 13.21 -14.95
N LEU A 8 -31.75 12.95 -14.81
CA LEU A 8 -31.19 11.83 -14.02
C LEU A 8 -29.64 11.81 -13.98
N TYR A 9 -28.98 12.97 -14.01
CA TYR A 9 -27.55 13.09 -13.67
C TYR A 9 -27.39 14.09 -12.53
N LYS A 10 -27.65 13.64 -11.30
CA LYS A 10 -27.20 14.30 -10.08
C LYS A 10 -26.82 13.25 -9.03
N SER A 11 -25.67 13.52 -8.42
CA SER A 11 -25.01 12.89 -7.25
C SER A 11 -24.45 11.48 -7.42
N LEU A 12 -23.17 11.38 -7.85
CA LEU A 12 -22.27 10.29 -7.47
C LEU A 12 -20.84 10.84 -7.41
N ALA A 13 -20.35 11.12 -6.19
CA ALA A 13 -18.98 11.53 -5.93
C ALA A 13 -18.50 10.92 -4.62
N SER A 14 -17.76 9.80 -4.69
CA SER A 14 -17.13 9.14 -3.55
C SER A 14 -16.11 8.07 -4.00
N TYR A 15 -14.87 8.43 -4.32
CA TYR A 15 -13.90 7.44 -4.81
C TYR A 15 -12.42 7.79 -4.48
N SER A 16 -11.69 6.89 -3.79
CA SER A 16 -10.24 7.06 -3.57
C SER A 16 -9.37 5.81 -3.41
N GLN A 17 -9.80 4.62 -3.83
CA GLN A 17 -8.85 3.54 -4.15
C GLN A 17 -9.03 3.00 -5.58
N VAL A 18 -10.05 3.49 -6.29
CA VAL A 18 -10.38 3.05 -7.65
C VAL A 18 -10.55 4.19 -8.67
N GLN A 19 -10.71 5.45 -8.24
CA GLN A 19 -10.82 6.58 -9.20
C GLN A 19 -9.50 7.00 -9.87
N SER A 20 -8.41 6.36 -9.47
CA SER A 20 -7.10 6.47 -10.07
C SER A 20 -7.11 6.04 -11.57
N ILE A 21 -8.14 5.29 -11.98
CA ILE A 21 -8.35 4.71 -13.31
C ILE A 21 -9.30 5.51 -14.24
N LEU A 22 -10.16 6.41 -13.72
CA LEU A 22 -11.22 7.04 -14.52
C LEU A 22 -11.02 8.55 -14.72
N TRP A 23 -9.99 8.89 -15.49
CA TRP A 23 -9.99 10.06 -16.37
C TRP A 23 -9.55 9.61 -17.76
N TYR A 24 -10.51 9.37 -18.65
CA TYR A 24 -10.48 9.56 -20.12
C TYR A 24 -11.63 8.76 -20.74
N ASN A 25 -12.77 9.41 -20.95
CA ASN A 25 -13.59 9.11 -22.12
C ASN A 25 -14.46 10.31 -22.48
N THR A 26 -13.98 11.11 -23.43
CA THR A 26 -14.80 11.77 -24.46
C THR A 26 -13.85 12.32 -25.52
N GLY A 27 -13.78 11.61 -26.66
CA GLY A 27 -13.36 12.12 -27.97
C GLY A 27 -11.90 12.52 -28.14
N ASP A 28 -11.07 11.64 -28.73
CA ASP A 28 -10.68 11.79 -30.13
C ASP A 28 -9.67 10.72 -30.60
N LYS A 29 -9.66 10.55 -31.92
CA LYS A 29 -9.12 9.44 -32.71
C LYS A 29 -7.61 9.19 -32.59
N LEU A 30 -7.26 7.91 -32.80
CA LEU A 30 -5.97 7.38 -33.23
C LEU A 30 -5.09 8.39 -34.02
N LYS A 31 -3.85 8.60 -33.54
CA LYS A 31 -2.64 8.67 -34.39
C LYS A 31 -1.43 8.13 -33.61
N PHE A 32 -0.91 7.00 -34.10
CA PHE A 32 0.43 6.50 -33.81
C PHE A 32 1.49 7.55 -34.20
N PHE A 33 2.57 7.67 -33.41
CA PHE A 33 3.83 8.24 -33.89
C PHE A 33 5.03 7.38 -33.50
N THR A 34 5.60 6.76 -34.52
CA THR A 34 6.98 6.32 -34.66
C THR A 34 7.90 7.53 -34.83
N HIS A 35 8.68 7.91 -33.83
CA HIS A 35 10.04 8.48 -33.95
C HIS A 35 10.47 9.06 -32.59
N PHE A 36 11.48 8.48 -31.97
CA PHE A 36 12.57 9.25 -31.35
C PHE A 36 13.78 8.34 -31.19
N ARG A 37 14.62 8.34 -32.22
CA ARG A 37 16.01 7.90 -32.15
C ARG A 37 16.83 9.11 -32.56
N THR A 38 17.30 9.90 -31.60
CA THR A 38 18.33 10.92 -31.86
C THR A 38 19.23 11.07 -30.65
N HIS A 39 20.51 10.85 -30.93
CA HIS A 39 21.66 10.97 -30.06
C HIS A 39 21.76 12.31 -29.34
N ILE A 40 22.04 12.27 -28.04
CA ILE A 40 22.57 13.41 -27.30
C ILE A 40 24.01 13.09 -26.93
N ASN A 41 24.94 13.76 -27.62
CA ASN A 41 26.35 13.87 -27.26
C ASN A 41 26.47 14.90 -26.14
N LEU A 42 26.95 14.51 -24.95
CA LEU A 42 27.39 15.44 -23.91
C LEU A 42 28.91 15.36 -23.78
N LYS A 43 29.58 16.42 -24.25
CA LYS A 43 30.99 16.70 -24.01
C LYS A 43 31.18 17.06 -22.54
N TYR A 44 32.02 16.30 -21.84
CA TYR A 44 32.56 16.67 -20.54
C TYR A 44 33.60 17.79 -20.72
N SER A 45 33.46 18.90 -20.00
CA SER A 45 34.58 19.78 -19.65
C SER A 45 34.80 19.76 -18.15
N SER A 46 35.99 19.31 -17.76
CA SER A 46 36.48 19.24 -16.40
C SER A 46 36.89 20.61 -15.87
N THR A 47 36.41 20.98 -14.69
CA THR A 47 37.10 21.92 -13.80
C THR A 47 37.06 21.38 -12.38
N THR A 48 38.23 20.99 -11.90
CA THR A 48 38.55 20.51 -10.56
C THR A 48 38.47 21.65 -9.54
N ALA A 49 37.68 21.47 -8.49
CA ALA A 49 37.83 22.18 -7.23
C ALA A 49 37.92 21.14 -6.10
N SER A 50 39.06 21.16 -5.42
CA SER A 50 39.45 20.29 -4.32
C SER A 50 38.58 20.52 -3.08
N ILE A 51 37.92 19.46 -2.59
CA ILE A 51 37.26 19.43 -1.28
C ILE A 51 38.05 18.45 -0.41
N THR A 52 38.59 18.98 0.69
CA THR A 52 39.28 18.26 1.76
C THR A 52 38.31 17.27 2.42
N PRO A 53 38.73 16.02 2.74
CA PRO A 53 37.84 15.05 3.34
C PRO A 53 37.64 15.37 4.83
N SER A 54 36.49 15.96 5.18
CA SER A 54 36.01 15.88 6.55
C SER A 54 35.52 14.45 6.77
N THR A 55 36.28 13.67 7.53
CA THR A 55 35.86 12.42 8.15
C THR A 55 34.64 12.67 9.03
N GLN A 56 33.43 12.56 8.45
CA GLN A 56 32.19 12.37 9.18
C GLN A 56 31.89 10.88 9.20
N VAL A 57 32.12 10.25 10.35
CA VAL A 57 31.49 8.99 10.71
C VAL A 57 29.98 9.28 10.74
N ASN A 58 29.28 8.94 9.66
CA ASN A 58 27.85 9.17 9.57
C ASN A 58 27.16 8.11 10.42
N MET A 59 26.89 8.45 11.68
CA MET A 59 26.17 7.61 12.64
C MET A 59 24.81 7.23 12.05
N SER A 60 24.66 5.99 11.58
CA SER A 60 23.48 5.45 10.92
C SER A 60 22.37 5.10 11.91
N ALA A 61 22.03 6.04 12.80
CA ALA A 61 21.10 5.80 13.89
C ALA A 61 19.88 6.73 13.81
N PHE A 62 18.71 6.19 14.15
CA PHE A 62 17.41 6.85 14.18
C PHE A 62 16.93 6.97 15.62
N LYS A 63 16.39 8.15 15.96
CA LYS A 63 15.66 8.40 17.20
C LYS A 63 14.39 9.18 16.89
N PHE A 64 13.27 8.83 17.50
CA PHE A 64 12.02 9.57 17.31
C PHE A 64 12.15 11.04 17.73
N LEU A 65 12.89 11.28 18.81
CA LEU A 65 13.13 12.63 19.31
C LEU A 65 14.01 13.49 18.38
N ASP A 66 14.64 12.95 17.35
CA ASP A 66 15.38 13.77 16.36
C ASP A 66 14.46 14.40 15.30
N TYR A 67 13.18 14.02 15.28
CA TYR A 67 12.17 14.58 14.37
C TYR A 67 11.31 15.60 15.11
N ASP A 68 10.74 16.52 14.35
CA ASP A 68 9.85 17.56 14.88
C ASP A 68 8.38 17.16 14.75
N CYS A 69 8.08 16.50 13.63
CA CYS A 69 6.74 16.10 13.23
C CYS A 69 6.75 14.61 12.87
N ILE A 70 5.88 13.84 13.51
CA ILE A 70 5.82 12.38 13.38
C ILE A 70 4.42 11.97 12.95
N GLY A 71 4.33 11.40 11.76
CA GLY A 71 3.09 11.02 11.13
C GLY A 71 2.87 9.53 11.11
N PHE A 72 1.61 9.11 11.19
CA PHE A 72 1.23 7.70 11.13
C PHE A 72 0.14 7.49 10.08
N ASP A 73 0.16 6.33 9.43
CA ASP A 73 -1.06 5.72 8.90
C ASP A 73 -1.86 5.03 10.03
N LEU A 74 -3.14 4.77 9.78
CA LEU A 74 -4.03 4.07 10.69
C LEU A 74 -4.07 2.58 10.40
N ASP A 75 -4.71 2.20 9.29
CA ASP A 75 -5.03 0.82 8.93
C ASP A 75 -3.74 0.04 8.63
N ASN A 76 -3.59 -1.18 9.18
CA ASN A 76 -2.38 -2.02 9.10
C ASN A 76 -1.08 -1.42 9.68
N THR A 77 -1.15 -0.21 10.24
CA THR A 77 -0.01 0.50 10.83
C THR A 77 -0.18 0.65 12.34
N LEU A 78 -1.10 1.51 12.79
CA LEU A 78 -1.46 1.64 14.21
C LEU A 78 -2.52 0.61 14.59
N LEU A 79 -3.53 0.45 13.75
CA LEU A 79 -4.58 -0.55 13.87
C LEU A 79 -4.16 -1.80 13.10
N ARG A 80 -4.00 -2.91 13.81
CA ARG A 80 -3.74 -4.22 13.20
C ARG A 80 -5.04 -4.97 12.96
N TYR A 81 -5.10 -5.66 11.84
CA TYR A 81 -6.21 -6.54 11.49
C TYR A 81 -5.84 -8.00 11.73
N ASN A 82 -6.83 -8.85 12.00
CA ASN A 82 -6.69 -10.28 11.85
C ASN A 82 -6.68 -10.58 10.35
N VAL A 83 -5.47 -10.73 9.79
CA VAL A 83 -5.26 -10.79 8.34
C VAL A 83 -5.99 -11.98 7.73
N THR A 84 -6.00 -13.13 8.42
CA THR A 84 -6.71 -14.33 7.95
C THR A 84 -8.21 -14.05 7.79
N ASN A 85 -8.86 -13.54 8.82
CA ASN A 85 -10.30 -13.26 8.79
C ASN A 85 -10.64 -12.16 7.79
N MET A 86 -9.79 -11.14 7.65
CA MET A 86 -9.97 -10.08 6.66
C MET A 86 -9.89 -10.62 5.23
N VAL A 87 -8.87 -11.41 4.92
CA VAL A 87 -8.70 -12.02 3.60
C VAL A 87 -9.89 -12.92 3.24
N HIS A 88 -10.39 -13.71 4.19
CA HIS A 88 -11.62 -14.49 4.01
C HIS A 88 -12.83 -13.59 3.69
N LEU A 89 -13.07 -12.55 4.48
CA LEU A 89 -14.20 -11.64 4.28
C LEU A 89 -14.15 -10.95 2.92
N ILE A 90 -12.97 -10.46 2.53
CA ILE A 90 -12.77 -9.77 1.25
C ILE A 90 -12.94 -10.75 0.10
N TYR A 91 -12.34 -11.93 0.18
CA TYR A 91 -12.48 -12.98 -0.82
C TYR A 91 -13.94 -13.34 -1.04
N GLU A 92 -14.66 -13.67 0.05
CA GLU A 92 -16.07 -14.05 0.00
C GLU A 92 -16.93 -12.92 -0.58
N THR A 93 -16.70 -11.68 -0.17
CA THR A 93 -17.46 -10.53 -0.68
C THR A 93 -17.27 -10.37 -2.20
N LEU A 94 -16.02 -10.39 -2.67
CA LEU A 94 -15.69 -10.19 -4.07
C LEU A 94 -16.14 -11.36 -4.95
N ALA A 95 -15.90 -12.61 -4.50
CA ALA A 95 -16.32 -13.81 -5.23
C ALA A 95 -17.84 -13.87 -5.38
N ASN A 96 -18.60 -13.57 -4.32
CA ASN A 96 -20.05 -13.51 -4.41
C ASN A 96 -20.52 -12.43 -5.38
N TYR A 97 -19.96 -11.22 -5.32
CA TYR A 97 -20.31 -10.15 -6.26
C TYR A 97 -20.09 -10.55 -7.72
N LEU A 98 -18.96 -11.21 -8.03
CA LEU A 98 -18.66 -11.68 -9.37
C LEU A 98 -19.64 -12.75 -9.86
N VAL A 99 -20.12 -13.62 -8.98
CA VAL A 99 -21.12 -14.62 -9.33
C VAL A 99 -22.50 -13.99 -9.49
N THR A 100 -22.96 -13.19 -8.53
CA THR A 100 -24.34 -12.68 -8.50
C THR A 100 -24.57 -11.50 -9.44
N GLU A 101 -23.66 -10.53 -9.47
CA GLU A 101 -23.82 -9.29 -10.24
C GLU A 101 -23.18 -9.35 -11.62
N LYS A 102 -22.15 -10.18 -11.79
CA LYS A 102 -21.41 -10.31 -13.06
C LYS A 102 -21.64 -11.62 -13.80
N GLY A 103 -22.32 -12.59 -13.17
CA GLY A 103 -22.73 -13.85 -13.81
C GLY A 103 -21.59 -14.83 -14.08
N TYR A 104 -20.45 -14.70 -13.40
CA TYR A 104 -19.37 -15.68 -13.51
C TYR A 104 -19.79 -17.02 -12.88
N ASN A 105 -19.26 -18.10 -13.42
CA ASN A 105 -19.53 -19.44 -12.93
C ASN A 105 -18.99 -19.63 -11.50
N SER A 106 -19.84 -20.16 -10.62
CA SER A 106 -19.55 -20.34 -9.20
C SER A 106 -18.56 -21.46 -8.92
N LYS A 107 -18.29 -22.36 -9.88
CA LYS A 107 -17.54 -23.61 -9.68
C LYS A 107 -16.21 -23.40 -8.97
N TYR A 108 -15.43 -22.40 -9.36
CA TYR A 108 -14.13 -22.09 -8.73
C TYR A 108 -14.24 -20.98 -7.69
N LEU A 109 -14.99 -19.90 -7.99
CA LEU A 109 -15.10 -18.72 -7.14
C LEU A 109 -15.70 -19.02 -5.76
N LEU A 110 -16.67 -19.93 -5.66
CA LEU A 110 -17.32 -20.24 -4.38
C LEU A 110 -16.76 -21.50 -3.71
N LYS A 111 -15.60 -22.00 -4.16
CA LYS A 111 -14.91 -23.08 -3.43
C LYS A 111 -14.45 -22.55 -2.07
N PRO A 112 -14.66 -23.31 -0.98
CA PRO A 112 -14.08 -22.97 0.32
C PRO A 112 -12.57 -22.70 0.20
N LEU A 113 -12.08 -21.75 0.99
CA LEU A 113 -10.65 -21.49 1.08
C LEU A 113 -9.98 -22.58 1.91
N GLU A 114 -8.92 -23.16 1.36
CA GLU A 114 -8.06 -24.14 2.02
C GLU A 114 -6.70 -23.51 2.37
N ASP A 115 -5.89 -24.18 3.20
CA ASP A 115 -4.56 -23.69 3.59
C ASP A 115 -3.67 -23.37 2.38
N LYS A 116 -3.75 -24.15 1.29
CA LYS A 116 -3.02 -23.88 0.04
C LYS A 116 -3.46 -22.60 -0.67
N ASP A 117 -4.71 -22.20 -0.47
CA ASP A 117 -5.27 -21.00 -1.09
C ASP A 117 -4.81 -19.76 -0.32
N LEU A 118 -4.69 -19.87 1.01
CA LEU A 118 -4.05 -18.85 1.85
C LEU A 118 -2.57 -18.70 1.52
N ASP A 119 -1.85 -19.82 1.36
CA ASP A 119 -0.43 -19.83 0.97
C ASP A 119 -0.18 -19.23 -0.44
N PHE A 120 -1.18 -19.30 -1.34
CA PHE A 120 -1.12 -18.67 -2.67
C PHE A 120 -1.26 -17.14 -2.61
N MET A 121 -1.92 -16.61 -1.58
CA MET A 121 -2.14 -15.18 -1.43
C MET A 121 -0.90 -14.53 -0.81
N GLN A 122 -0.26 -13.60 -1.54
CA GLN A 122 0.92 -12.89 -1.03
C GLN A 122 0.88 -11.41 -1.44
N LYS A 123 1.25 -10.53 -0.50
CA LYS A 123 1.46 -9.11 -0.76
C LYS A 123 2.63 -8.92 -1.74
N GLY A 124 2.48 -8.00 -2.67
CA GLY A 124 3.54 -7.62 -3.59
C GLY A 124 3.56 -8.33 -4.95
N LEU A 125 2.54 -9.13 -5.25
CA LEU A 125 2.37 -9.77 -6.56
C LEU A 125 1.84 -8.79 -7.61
N PHE A 126 2.05 -9.11 -8.89
CA PHE A 126 1.59 -8.32 -10.03
C PHE A 126 0.61 -9.12 -10.88
N LEU A 127 -0.54 -8.54 -11.21
CA LEU A 127 -1.51 -9.12 -12.13
C LEU A 127 -1.23 -8.60 -13.54
N ASP A 128 -1.01 -9.48 -14.51
CA ASP A 128 -1.06 -9.17 -15.96
C ASP A 128 -2.46 -9.51 -16.46
N PHE A 129 -3.29 -8.48 -16.65
CA PHE A 129 -4.70 -8.67 -16.99
C PHE A 129 -4.90 -9.27 -18.36
N GLU A 130 -4.04 -8.89 -19.31
CA GLU A 130 -4.21 -9.30 -20.70
C GLU A 130 -3.86 -10.78 -20.86
N ARG A 131 -2.82 -11.26 -20.17
CA ARG A 131 -2.35 -12.64 -20.29
C ARG A 131 -2.90 -13.60 -19.24
N GLY A 132 -3.67 -13.11 -18.27
CA GLY A 132 -4.23 -13.95 -17.21
C GLY A 132 -3.16 -14.48 -16.24
N ASN A 133 -2.06 -13.73 -16.07
CA ASN A 133 -0.91 -14.19 -15.30
C ASN A 133 -0.71 -13.41 -14.00
N ILE A 134 -0.13 -14.09 -13.01
CA ILE A 134 0.29 -13.49 -11.73
C ILE A 134 1.80 -13.63 -11.64
N LEU A 135 2.49 -12.51 -11.43
CA LEU A 135 3.93 -12.41 -11.54
C LEU A 135 4.55 -12.02 -10.19
N ARG A 136 5.71 -12.60 -9.94
CA ARG A 136 6.63 -12.20 -8.87
C ARG A 136 7.99 -11.86 -9.48
N ILE A 137 8.52 -10.70 -9.11
CA ILE A 137 9.70 -10.10 -9.75
C ILE A 137 10.80 -9.81 -8.73
N ASN A 138 12.03 -9.65 -9.22
CA ASN A 138 13.13 -9.05 -8.45
C ASN A 138 13.16 -7.53 -8.58
N ALA A 139 14.10 -6.88 -7.86
CA ALA A 139 14.25 -5.43 -7.88
C ALA A 139 14.60 -4.85 -9.28
N ASP A 140 15.23 -5.65 -10.14
CA ASP A 140 15.57 -5.26 -11.51
C ASP A 140 14.41 -5.49 -12.51
N GLY A 141 13.23 -5.93 -12.06
CA GLY A 141 12.07 -6.18 -12.91
C GLY A 141 12.07 -7.52 -13.64
N VAL A 142 13.02 -8.42 -13.34
CA VAL A 142 13.05 -9.77 -13.90
C VAL A 142 12.01 -10.65 -13.21
N ILE A 143 11.14 -11.26 -13.99
CA ILE A 143 10.11 -12.20 -13.54
C ILE A 143 10.79 -13.48 -13.07
N GLN A 144 10.70 -13.75 -11.76
CA GLN A 144 11.31 -14.92 -11.13
C GLN A 144 10.35 -16.10 -11.05
N ARG A 145 9.05 -15.80 -10.92
CA ARG A 145 8.00 -16.81 -10.83
C ARG A 145 6.72 -16.24 -11.40
N ALA A 146 5.94 -17.09 -12.08
CA ALA A 146 4.65 -16.70 -12.61
C ALA A 146 3.67 -17.87 -12.58
N CYS A 147 2.38 -17.55 -12.49
CA CYS A 147 1.28 -18.48 -12.73
C CYS A 147 0.39 -17.97 -13.85
N HIS A 148 -0.23 -18.90 -14.58
CA HIS A 148 -1.39 -18.64 -15.42
C HIS A 148 -2.63 -19.18 -14.71
N GLY A 149 -3.56 -18.31 -14.35
CA GLY A 149 -4.59 -18.68 -13.38
C GLY A 149 -3.95 -19.19 -12.08
N SER A 150 -4.35 -20.37 -11.60
CA SER A 150 -3.72 -21.04 -10.46
C SER A 150 -2.56 -21.98 -10.83
N ASN A 151 -2.25 -22.11 -12.13
CA ASN A 151 -1.23 -23.04 -12.61
C ASN A 151 0.15 -22.39 -12.65
N LEU A 152 1.11 -22.99 -11.94
CA LEU A 152 2.50 -22.54 -11.96
C LEU A 152 3.13 -22.77 -13.33
N LEU A 153 3.80 -21.73 -13.86
CA LEU A 153 4.53 -21.80 -15.12
C LEU A 153 5.99 -22.21 -14.90
N SER A 154 6.50 -23.05 -15.81
CA SER A 154 7.93 -23.34 -15.95
C SER A 154 8.69 -22.12 -16.46
N THR A 155 10.00 -22.07 -16.24
CA THR A 155 10.88 -21.00 -16.74
C THR A 155 10.81 -20.87 -18.26
N GLU A 156 10.68 -21.99 -18.97
CA GLU A 156 10.53 -22.05 -20.43
C GLU A 156 9.21 -21.42 -20.89
N GLU A 157 8.11 -21.69 -20.19
CA GLU A 157 6.81 -21.06 -20.46
C GLU A 157 6.84 -19.57 -20.17
N ILE A 158 7.46 -19.16 -19.06
CA ILE A 158 7.66 -17.74 -18.73
C ILE A 158 8.43 -17.06 -19.86
N LYS A 159 9.56 -17.63 -20.31
CA LYS A 159 10.37 -17.06 -21.41
C LYS A 159 9.64 -17.00 -22.74
N LYS A 160 8.71 -17.93 -22.99
CA LYS A 160 7.86 -17.93 -24.18
C LYS A 160 6.85 -16.78 -24.16
N ILE A 161 6.29 -16.49 -22.99
CA ILE A 161 5.28 -15.43 -22.79
C ILE A 161 5.94 -14.05 -22.64
N TYR A 162 7.01 -14.00 -21.86
CA TYR A 162 7.81 -12.84 -21.49
C TYR A 162 9.27 -13.10 -21.90
N PRO A 163 9.67 -12.74 -23.13
CA PRO A 163 11.05 -12.88 -23.57
C PRO A 163 12.03 -12.26 -22.56
N GLU A 164 13.15 -12.94 -22.30
CA GLU A 164 14.13 -12.56 -21.27
C GLU A 164 13.58 -12.49 -19.84
N GLN A 165 12.40 -13.07 -19.60
CA GLN A 165 11.65 -12.96 -18.34
C GLN A 165 11.35 -11.49 -17.97
N ARG A 166 11.17 -10.62 -18.97
CA ARG A 166 10.85 -9.20 -18.76
C ARG A 166 9.53 -8.83 -19.41
N TRP A 167 8.92 -7.78 -18.87
CA TRP A 167 7.74 -7.15 -19.42
C TRP A 167 7.89 -5.65 -19.35
N GLU A 168 7.73 -4.95 -20.48
CA GLU A 168 7.89 -3.49 -20.58
C GLU A 168 7.13 -2.71 -19.50
N ILE A 169 5.92 -3.17 -19.13
CA ILE A 169 5.13 -2.47 -18.10
C ILE A 169 5.76 -2.62 -16.71
N ILE A 170 6.35 -3.79 -16.40
CA ILE A 170 7.13 -4.00 -15.18
C ILE A 170 8.40 -3.13 -15.21
N ASP A 171 9.05 -3.01 -16.37
CA ASP A 171 10.25 -2.17 -16.51
C ASP A 171 9.93 -0.69 -16.25
N VAL A 172 8.79 -0.22 -16.77
CA VAL A 172 8.27 1.13 -16.51
C VAL A 172 7.93 1.31 -15.03
N PHE A 173 7.27 0.33 -14.40
CA PHE A 173 6.98 0.33 -12.97
C PHE A 173 8.25 0.39 -12.10
N CYS A 174 9.27 -0.41 -12.40
CA CYS A 174 10.51 -0.45 -11.63
C CYS A 174 11.28 0.88 -11.71
N ASN A 175 11.15 1.63 -12.80
CA ASN A 175 11.75 2.95 -12.95
C ASN A 175 10.99 4.04 -12.19
N ASP A 176 9.66 4.03 -12.25
CA ASP A 176 8.77 4.90 -11.48
C ASP A 176 7.50 4.14 -11.11
N MET A 177 7.35 3.82 -9.82
CA MET A 177 6.25 2.98 -9.35
C MET A 177 4.88 3.64 -9.53
N LEU A 178 4.83 4.98 -9.65
CA LEU A 178 3.59 5.71 -9.90
C LEU A 178 3.09 5.61 -11.35
N SER A 179 3.96 5.24 -12.29
CA SER A 179 3.64 5.15 -13.72
C SER A 179 2.49 4.20 -14.04
N THR A 180 2.27 3.19 -13.20
CA THR A 180 1.17 2.20 -13.34
C THR A 180 0.04 2.41 -12.35
N TRP A 181 0.14 3.41 -11.48
CA TRP A 181 -0.89 3.69 -10.47
C TRP A 181 -2.18 4.19 -11.11
N ASN A 182 -2.05 5.04 -12.15
CA ASN A 182 -3.15 5.69 -12.87
C ASN A 182 -3.00 5.57 -14.39
N GLY A 183 -4.06 5.91 -15.12
CA GLY A 183 -4.02 6.06 -16.57
C GLY A 183 -3.90 4.73 -17.33
N PRO A 184 -3.47 4.75 -18.61
CA PRO A 184 -3.57 3.56 -19.48
C PRO A 184 -2.83 2.32 -18.96
N LEU A 185 -1.69 2.48 -18.27
CA LEU A 185 -0.93 1.34 -17.74
C LEU A 185 -1.61 0.68 -16.53
N SER A 186 -2.36 1.45 -15.73
CA SER A 186 -3.18 0.90 -14.63
C SER A 186 -4.33 0.00 -15.12
N MET A 187 -4.63 0.04 -16.43
CA MET A 187 -5.59 -0.85 -17.09
C MET A 187 -4.93 -2.09 -17.71
N LYS A 188 -3.62 -2.27 -17.53
CA LYS A 188 -2.86 -3.42 -18.02
C LYS A 188 -2.33 -4.30 -16.89
N MET A 189 -2.03 -3.70 -15.74
CA MET A 189 -1.60 -4.44 -14.56
C MET A 189 -2.15 -3.87 -13.26
N ARG A 190 -2.04 -4.67 -12.20
CA ARG A 190 -2.18 -4.22 -10.80
C ARG A 190 -1.09 -4.85 -9.95
N SER A 191 -0.39 -4.04 -9.17
CA SER A 191 0.38 -4.52 -8.02
C SER A 191 -0.54 -4.65 -6.81
N LEU A 192 -0.47 -5.77 -6.10
CA LEU A 192 -1.19 -6.00 -4.84
C LEU A 192 -0.30 -5.55 -3.69
N LEU A 193 -0.68 -4.52 -2.94
CA LEU A 193 0.23 -3.78 -2.06
C LEU A 193 -0.15 -3.80 -0.60
N ASP A 194 -1.32 -4.30 -0.25
CA ASP A 194 -1.80 -4.34 1.13
C ASP A 194 -2.70 -5.56 1.39
N TYR A 195 -3.14 -5.71 2.64
CA TYR A 195 -3.99 -6.83 3.03
C TYR A 195 -5.45 -6.70 2.55
N PHE A 196 -5.85 -5.55 2.01
CA PHE A 196 -7.17 -5.36 1.44
C PHE A 196 -7.26 -5.83 -0.02
N ASP A 197 -6.15 -5.89 -0.75
CA ASP A 197 -6.14 -6.29 -2.16
C ASP A 197 -5.45 -7.62 -2.46
N VAL A 198 -4.65 -8.18 -1.55
CA VAL A 198 -3.99 -9.51 -1.66
C VAL A 198 -4.93 -10.64 -2.10
N SER A 199 -6.17 -10.69 -1.60
CA SER A 199 -7.14 -11.74 -1.97
C SER A 199 -7.58 -11.69 -3.44
N SER A 200 -7.38 -10.54 -4.09
CA SER A 200 -7.62 -10.38 -5.52
C SER A 200 -6.73 -11.28 -6.36
N SER A 201 -5.54 -11.69 -5.87
CA SER A 201 -4.69 -12.66 -6.56
C SER A 201 -5.41 -13.98 -6.81
N LEU A 202 -6.03 -14.55 -5.76
CA LEU A 202 -6.74 -15.81 -5.87
C LEU A 202 -8.05 -15.69 -6.64
N VAL A 203 -8.80 -14.59 -6.45
CA VAL A 203 -10.02 -14.34 -7.23
C VAL A 203 -9.68 -14.24 -8.71
N PHE A 204 -8.63 -13.49 -9.06
CA PHE A 204 -8.12 -13.40 -10.43
C PHE A 204 -7.74 -14.78 -10.97
N ALA A 205 -6.91 -15.53 -10.23
CA ALA A 205 -6.49 -16.88 -10.63
C ALA A 205 -7.69 -17.80 -10.94
N ARG A 206 -8.67 -17.86 -10.03
CA ARG A 206 -9.87 -18.69 -10.17
C ARG A 206 -10.79 -18.24 -11.31
N LEU A 207 -10.81 -16.94 -11.65
CA LEU A 207 -11.52 -16.45 -12.84
C LEU A 207 -10.86 -16.91 -14.12
N ILE A 208 -9.52 -16.84 -14.20
CA ILE A 208 -8.78 -17.32 -15.37
C ILE A 208 -9.00 -18.83 -15.55
N ASP A 209 -8.85 -19.63 -14.49
CA ASP A 209 -9.11 -21.08 -14.53
C ASP A 209 -10.53 -21.40 -14.99
N THR A 210 -11.52 -20.60 -14.56
CA THR A 210 -12.93 -20.75 -14.97
C THR A 210 -13.09 -20.53 -16.46
N LEU A 211 -12.53 -19.44 -16.98
CA LEU A 211 -12.65 -19.08 -18.40
C LEU A 211 -11.91 -20.08 -19.29
N ASP A 212 -10.75 -20.56 -18.85
CA ASP A 212 -9.99 -21.58 -19.56
C ASP A 212 -10.78 -22.89 -19.67
N GLU A 213 -11.42 -23.33 -18.58
CA GLU A 213 -12.25 -24.53 -18.62
C GLU A 213 -13.45 -24.37 -19.56
N GLU A 214 -14.16 -23.24 -19.48
CA GLU A 214 -15.35 -22.99 -20.30
C GLU A 214 -15.05 -22.89 -21.80
N GLN A 215 -13.84 -22.45 -22.15
CA GLN A 215 -13.40 -22.27 -23.53
C GLN A 215 -12.54 -23.46 -24.03
N GLY A 216 -12.23 -24.43 -23.17
CA GLY A 216 -11.42 -25.60 -23.50
C GLY A 216 -9.91 -25.32 -23.62
N GLY A 217 -9.42 -24.23 -23.03
CA GLY A 217 -8.01 -23.86 -22.97
C GLY A 217 -7.77 -22.36 -22.82
N PRO A 218 -6.49 -21.93 -22.69
CA PRO A 218 -6.14 -20.52 -22.53
C PRO A 218 -6.62 -19.62 -23.66
N LEU A 219 -7.05 -18.42 -23.31
CA LEU A 219 -7.49 -17.38 -24.25
C LEU A 219 -6.32 -16.54 -24.76
N ASN A 220 -6.50 -15.94 -25.94
CA ASN A 220 -5.53 -15.00 -26.48
C ASN A 220 -5.39 -13.73 -25.62
N ALA A 221 -6.48 -13.32 -24.97
CA ALA A 221 -6.50 -12.21 -24.03
C ALA A 221 -7.67 -12.35 -23.06
N TYR A 222 -7.48 -11.84 -21.84
CA TYR A 222 -8.50 -11.79 -20.80
C TYR A 222 -8.95 -10.35 -20.55
N ASN A 223 -10.19 -10.21 -20.08
CA ASN A 223 -10.77 -8.92 -19.72
C ASN A 223 -11.62 -9.03 -18.45
N VAL A 224 -11.04 -9.63 -17.40
CA VAL A 224 -11.71 -9.87 -16.12
C VAL A 224 -11.57 -8.69 -15.15
N TRP A 225 -10.49 -7.90 -15.29
CA TRP A 225 -10.17 -6.84 -14.36
C TRP A 225 -11.26 -5.78 -14.20
N PRO A 226 -11.94 -5.27 -15.26
CA PRO A 226 -13.01 -4.29 -15.07
C PRO A 226 -14.13 -4.79 -14.15
N ASN A 227 -14.50 -6.08 -14.25
CA ASN A 227 -15.53 -6.66 -13.39
C ASN A 227 -15.05 -6.87 -11.96
N MET A 228 -13.80 -7.28 -11.77
CA MET A 228 -13.19 -7.35 -10.44
C MET A 228 -13.10 -5.97 -9.80
N LEU A 229 -12.68 -4.97 -10.57
CA LEU A 229 -12.57 -3.59 -10.14
C LEU A 229 -13.93 -3.05 -9.69
N ASP A 230 -14.99 -3.28 -10.47
CA ASP A 230 -16.35 -2.92 -10.06
C ASP A 230 -16.75 -3.56 -8.71
N GLY A 231 -16.36 -4.81 -8.48
CA GLY A 231 -16.63 -5.50 -7.20
C GLY A 231 -15.85 -4.92 -6.04
N LEU A 232 -14.58 -4.56 -6.25
CA LEU A 232 -13.76 -3.86 -5.26
C LEU A 232 -14.33 -2.47 -4.95
N ILE A 233 -14.80 -1.73 -5.96
CA ILE A 233 -15.50 -0.44 -5.79
C ILE A 233 -16.75 -0.62 -4.93
N GLU A 234 -17.61 -1.58 -5.28
CA GLU A 234 -18.88 -1.79 -4.57
C GLU A 234 -18.62 -2.24 -3.13
N MET A 235 -17.65 -3.13 -2.90
CA MET A 235 -17.28 -3.61 -1.57
C MET A 235 -16.78 -2.47 -0.66
N PHE A 236 -15.87 -1.62 -1.17
CA PHE A 236 -15.23 -0.55 -0.40
C PHE A 236 -15.87 0.83 -0.62
N ASN A 237 -17.09 0.88 -1.14
CA ASN A 237 -17.81 2.15 -1.28
C ASN A 237 -17.98 2.78 0.11
N ARG A 238 -17.41 3.98 0.31
CA ARG A 238 -17.36 4.63 1.63
C ARG A 238 -18.75 4.83 2.26
N ASP A 239 -19.77 5.04 1.44
CA ASP A 239 -21.13 5.28 1.93
C ASP A 239 -21.72 4.02 2.58
N HIS A 240 -21.22 2.83 2.23
CA HIS A 240 -21.71 1.55 2.73
C HIS A 240 -21.45 1.34 4.22
N PHE A 241 -20.40 1.94 4.79
CA PHE A 241 -20.14 1.83 6.22
C PHE A 241 -21.26 2.48 7.04
N LYS A 242 -21.53 3.77 6.81
CA LYS A 242 -22.63 4.49 7.46
C LYS A 242 -24.00 3.90 7.13
N MET A 243 -24.25 3.55 5.87
CA MET A 243 -25.52 2.97 5.44
C MET A 243 -25.70 1.51 5.88
N ASN A 244 -24.66 0.88 6.42
CA ASN A 244 -24.63 -0.53 6.79
C ASN A 244 -25.09 -1.44 5.63
N ARG A 245 -24.51 -1.21 4.44
CA ARG A 245 -24.84 -1.91 3.18
C ARG A 245 -23.69 -2.83 2.74
N GLY A 246 -24.02 -3.83 1.91
CA GLY A 246 -23.06 -4.80 1.40
C GLY A 246 -22.78 -5.91 2.42
N TYR A 247 -21.69 -6.64 2.25
CA TYR A 247 -21.31 -7.72 3.16
C TYR A 247 -20.10 -7.35 4.04
N PHE A 248 -19.08 -6.72 3.44
CA PHE A 248 -17.83 -6.33 4.10
C PHE A 248 -18.05 -5.43 5.33
N PHE A 249 -18.56 -4.21 5.15
CA PHE A 249 -18.70 -3.27 6.26
C PHE A 249 -19.68 -3.74 7.35
N PRO A 250 -20.86 -4.31 7.03
CA PRO A 250 -21.76 -4.83 8.06
C PRO A 250 -21.13 -5.96 8.88
N SER A 251 -20.42 -6.89 8.24
CA SER A 251 -19.75 -8.01 8.93
C SER A 251 -18.66 -7.52 9.88
N LEU A 252 -17.84 -6.55 9.43
CA LEU A 252 -16.82 -5.93 10.25
C LEU A 252 -17.44 -5.15 11.42
N ARG A 253 -18.49 -4.36 11.17
CA ARG A 253 -19.16 -3.54 12.19
C ARG A 253 -19.86 -4.37 13.26
N GLU A 254 -20.47 -5.48 12.88
CA GLU A 254 -21.17 -6.38 13.80
C GLU A 254 -20.18 -7.16 14.69
N ASN A 255 -19.02 -7.54 14.13
CA ASN A 255 -18.04 -8.38 14.83
C ASN A 255 -16.61 -7.80 14.76
N PRO A 256 -16.35 -6.59 15.27
CA PRO A 256 -15.05 -5.93 15.10
C PRO A 256 -13.88 -6.75 15.70
N HIS A 257 -14.12 -7.44 16.81
CA HIS A 257 -13.12 -8.30 17.47
C HIS A 257 -12.68 -9.52 16.65
N LYS A 258 -13.46 -9.92 15.64
CA LYS A 258 -13.07 -10.98 14.71
C LYS A 258 -12.04 -10.47 13.70
N TYR A 259 -12.10 -9.18 13.35
CA TYR A 259 -11.35 -8.61 12.24
C TYR A 259 -10.23 -7.67 12.67
N MET A 260 -10.29 -7.12 13.88
CA MET A 260 -9.39 -6.07 14.37
C MET A 260 -8.83 -6.39 15.75
N TYR A 261 -7.55 -6.09 15.93
CA TYR A 261 -6.88 -6.14 17.21
C TYR A 261 -6.88 -4.77 17.88
N LYS A 262 -7.01 -4.76 19.21
CA LYS A 262 -6.82 -3.54 20.00
C LYS A 262 -5.34 -3.23 20.14
N CYS A 263 -4.98 -1.96 20.12
CA CYS A 263 -3.63 -1.55 20.48
C CYS A 263 -3.38 -1.85 21.96
N THR A 264 -2.14 -2.19 22.31
CA THR A 264 -1.78 -2.40 23.70
C THR A 264 -1.84 -1.07 24.46
N ALA A 265 -2.12 -1.13 25.77
CA ALA A 265 -2.08 0.06 26.63
C ALA A 265 -0.71 0.78 26.54
N ARG A 266 0.36 0.00 26.36
CA ARG A 266 1.73 0.51 26.18
C ARG A 266 1.88 1.31 24.88
N THR A 267 1.36 0.83 23.75
CA THR A 267 1.36 1.59 22.49
C THR A 267 0.60 2.91 22.64
N ILE A 268 -0.55 2.91 23.31
CA ILE A 268 -1.34 4.12 23.54
C ILE A 268 -0.56 5.12 24.42
N THR A 269 0.04 4.66 25.52
CA THR A 269 0.89 5.50 26.38
C THR A 269 2.10 6.04 25.62
N TRP A 270 2.74 5.22 24.78
CA TRP A 270 3.85 5.66 23.94
C TRP A 270 3.45 6.78 22.98
N LEU A 271 2.28 6.69 22.32
CA LEU A 271 1.75 7.77 21.48
C LEU A 271 1.46 9.04 22.29
N GLN A 272 0.93 8.91 23.51
CA GLN A 272 0.70 10.04 24.42
C GLN A 272 2.01 10.74 24.81
N GLU A 273 3.04 9.97 25.18
CA GLU A 273 4.37 10.53 25.48
C GLU A 273 4.98 11.19 24.24
N LEU A 274 4.86 10.54 23.07
CA LEU A 274 5.38 11.08 21.83
C LEU A 274 4.77 12.45 21.52
N LYS A 275 3.45 12.60 21.65
CA LYS A 275 2.73 13.87 21.45
C LYS A 275 3.13 14.96 22.46
N ARG A 276 3.55 14.61 23.68
CA ARG A 276 4.04 15.60 24.64
C ARG A 276 5.34 16.25 24.18
N HIS A 277 6.15 15.51 23.43
CA HIS A 277 7.46 15.98 22.98
C HIS A 277 7.45 16.49 21.55
N ARG A 278 6.60 15.93 20.67
CA ARG A 278 6.64 16.13 19.21
C ARG A 278 5.24 16.41 18.67
N ILE A 279 5.19 17.02 17.49
CA ILE A 279 3.92 17.22 16.80
C ILE A 279 3.53 15.91 16.14
N THR A 280 2.38 15.36 16.48
CA THR A 280 1.90 14.09 15.91
C THR A 280 0.78 14.32 14.91
N PHE A 281 0.75 13.56 13.82
CA PHE A 281 -0.33 13.64 12.83
C PHE A 281 -0.74 12.27 12.32
N LEU A 282 -2.00 12.13 11.90
CA LEU A 282 -2.55 10.92 11.31
C LEU A 282 -2.96 11.21 9.87
N ILE A 283 -2.55 10.39 8.91
CA ILE A 283 -2.99 10.45 7.51
C ILE A 283 -3.48 9.07 7.12
N THR A 284 -4.77 8.94 6.82
CA THR A 284 -5.40 7.67 6.45
C THR A 284 -6.17 7.79 5.15
N GLY A 285 -6.21 6.69 4.38
CA GLY A 285 -7.05 6.55 3.19
C GLY A 285 -8.54 6.37 3.51
N SER A 286 -8.88 6.04 4.76
CA SER A 286 -10.23 5.70 5.21
C SER A 286 -11.11 6.94 5.40
N ASN A 287 -12.41 6.79 5.16
CA ASN A 287 -13.40 7.84 5.38
C ASN A 287 -13.61 8.11 6.88
N VAL A 288 -13.99 9.33 7.25
CA VAL A 288 -13.97 9.77 8.66
C VAL A 288 -14.85 8.95 9.61
N ASP A 289 -16.02 8.48 9.17
CA ASP A 289 -16.90 7.63 9.96
C ASP A 289 -16.28 6.27 10.27
N PHE A 290 -15.62 5.67 9.27
CA PHE A 290 -14.89 4.42 9.42
C PHE A 290 -13.63 4.61 10.28
N VAL A 291 -12.90 5.72 10.10
CA VAL A 291 -11.76 6.10 10.94
C VAL A 291 -12.18 6.22 12.41
N ASP A 292 -13.29 6.91 12.69
CA ASP A 292 -13.78 7.09 14.05
C ASP A 292 -14.13 5.75 14.70
N PHE A 293 -14.80 4.84 13.98
CA PHE A 293 -15.08 3.48 14.46
C PHE A 293 -13.81 2.68 14.72
N ASN A 294 -12.90 2.62 13.74
CA ASN A 294 -11.67 1.84 13.79
C ASN A 294 -10.72 2.34 14.89
N ALA A 295 -10.46 3.65 14.92
CA ALA A 295 -9.58 4.26 15.91
C ALA A 295 -10.18 4.17 17.31
N THR A 296 -11.50 4.34 17.48
CA THR A 296 -12.15 4.15 18.79
C THR A 296 -12.00 2.73 19.29
N TYR A 297 -12.16 1.74 18.40
CA TYR A 297 -11.99 0.34 18.76
C TYR A 297 -10.55 0.00 19.15
N ALA A 298 -9.56 0.45 18.37
CA ALA A 298 -8.15 0.09 18.56
C ALA A 298 -7.41 0.94 19.60
N LEU A 299 -7.58 2.26 19.56
CA LEU A 299 -6.85 3.25 20.34
C LEU A 299 -7.65 3.79 21.53
N GLY A 300 -8.97 3.56 21.56
CA GLY A 300 -9.89 4.02 22.61
C GLY A 300 -10.66 5.29 22.24
N GLU A 301 -11.66 5.64 23.06
CA GLU A 301 -12.60 6.77 22.83
C GLU A 301 -11.90 8.12 22.62
N ASP A 302 -10.79 8.35 23.30
CA ASP A 302 -10.03 9.61 23.24
C ASP A 302 -8.91 9.59 22.19
N TRP A 303 -8.97 8.70 21.19
CA TRP A 303 -7.91 8.55 20.18
C TRP A 303 -7.54 9.86 19.48
N LYS A 304 -8.49 10.79 19.30
CA LYS A 304 -8.26 12.11 18.69
C LYS A 304 -7.21 12.91 19.47
N SER A 305 -7.13 12.72 20.80
CA SER A 305 -6.15 13.39 21.65
C SER A 305 -4.72 12.88 21.45
N LEU A 306 -4.50 11.81 20.68
CA LEU A 306 -3.17 11.30 20.33
C LEU A 306 -2.51 12.05 19.16
N PHE A 307 -3.27 12.90 18.45
CA PHE A 307 -2.80 13.60 17.26
C PHE A 307 -3.03 15.11 17.34
N ASP A 308 -2.14 15.91 16.77
CA ASP A 308 -2.30 17.36 16.61
C ASP A 308 -3.10 17.73 15.36
N ILE A 309 -3.20 16.82 14.39
CA ILE A 309 -4.09 16.95 13.22
C ILE A 309 -4.36 15.56 12.64
N VAL A 310 -5.58 15.35 12.15
CA VAL A 310 -6.01 14.11 11.50
C VAL A 310 -6.51 14.41 10.10
N ILE A 311 -5.96 13.71 9.11
CA ILE A 311 -6.33 13.79 7.71
C ILE A 311 -6.95 12.45 7.30
N CYS A 312 -8.28 12.43 7.20
CA CYS A 312 -9.05 11.31 6.69
C CYS A 312 -9.12 11.38 5.17
N TYR A 313 -9.43 10.24 4.53
CA TYR A 313 -9.69 10.15 3.10
C TYR A 313 -8.64 10.88 2.24
N ALA A 314 -7.36 10.77 2.63
CA ALA A 314 -6.28 11.58 2.08
C ALA A 314 -6.06 11.34 0.57
N LYS A 315 -6.56 10.21 0.05
CA LYS A 315 -6.32 9.69 -1.29
C LYS A 315 -4.81 9.61 -1.59
N LYS A 316 -4.09 8.88 -0.73
CA LYS A 316 -2.70 8.48 -0.99
C LYS A 316 -2.64 7.68 -2.31
N PRO A 317 -1.51 7.68 -3.04
CA PRO A 317 -0.30 8.47 -2.83
C PRO A 317 -0.47 9.95 -3.23
N ALA A 318 -1.57 10.29 -3.92
CA ALA A 318 -1.77 11.61 -4.50
C ALA A 318 -1.79 12.75 -3.47
N PHE A 319 -2.07 12.47 -2.19
CA PHE A 319 -1.90 13.43 -1.08
C PHE A 319 -0.50 14.06 -1.06
N PHE A 320 0.53 13.28 -1.35
CA PHE A 320 1.92 13.72 -1.26
C PHE A 320 2.38 14.52 -2.49
N ILE A 321 1.72 14.38 -3.64
CA ILE A 321 2.22 14.90 -4.92
C ILE A 321 1.27 15.88 -5.62
N GLU A 322 -0.02 15.86 -5.29
CA GLU A 322 -1.02 16.78 -5.83
C GLU A 322 -1.34 17.89 -4.82
N LYS A 323 -2.11 18.89 -5.24
CA LYS A 323 -2.50 20.06 -4.43
C LYS A 323 -4.01 20.16 -4.22
N ARG A 324 -4.66 19.07 -3.80
CA ARG A 324 -6.10 19.08 -3.48
C ARG A 324 -6.37 19.91 -2.23
N PRO A 325 -7.50 20.65 -2.16
CA PRO A 325 -7.85 21.39 -0.96
C PRO A 325 -8.17 20.46 0.20
N PHE A 326 -7.94 20.94 1.42
CA PHE A 326 -8.45 20.29 2.63
C PHE A 326 -9.93 20.59 2.76
N LEU A 327 -10.71 19.61 3.20
CA LEU A 327 -12.15 19.76 3.36
C LEU A 327 -12.51 19.64 4.85
N ASP A 328 -13.34 20.56 5.33
CA ASP A 328 -13.86 20.50 6.68
C ASP A 328 -14.83 19.32 6.85
N ILE A 329 -14.78 18.69 8.02
CA ILE A 329 -15.69 17.62 8.41
C ILE A 329 -16.69 18.17 9.43
N VAL A 330 -17.98 17.98 9.16
CA VAL A 330 -19.07 18.41 10.05
C VAL A 330 -19.84 17.17 10.48
N ASN A 331 -19.95 16.91 11.79
CA ASN A 331 -20.64 15.74 12.36
C ASN A 331 -20.12 14.37 11.84
N ASN A 332 -18.80 14.20 11.72
CA ASN A 332 -18.19 13.01 11.11
C ASN A 332 -18.67 12.74 9.67
N GLU A 333 -19.03 13.79 8.94
CA GLU A 333 -19.38 13.71 7.52
C GLU A 333 -18.53 14.71 6.73
N GLU A 334 -17.94 14.24 5.65
CA GLU A 334 -17.55 15.09 4.54
C GLU A 334 -18.88 15.56 3.91
N GLY A 335 -19.44 16.65 4.44
CA GLY A 335 -20.80 17.06 4.12
C GLY A 335 -21.03 17.21 2.61
N ASN A 336 -22.28 17.10 2.16
CA ASN A 336 -22.66 17.31 0.74
C ASN A 336 -22.25 18.68 0.19
N ASN A 337 -21.99 19.64 1.08
CA ASN A 337 -21.36 20.91 0.76
C ASN A 337 -19.86 20.76 1.02
N ILE A 338 -19.07 20.69 -0.06
CA ILE A 338 -17.61 20.72 -0.01
C ILE A 338 -17.19 22.07 0.58
N ILE A 339 -16.91 22.10 1.87
CA ILE A 339 -16.38 23.29 2.55
C ILE A 339 -14.87 23.15 2.53
N GLU A 340 -14.23 23.87 1.62
CA GLU A 340 -12.78 23.99 1.64
C GLU A 340 -12.35 24.67 2.94
N SER A 341 -11.46 24.02 3.66
CA SER A 341 -10.90 24.54 4.89
C SER A 341 -9.97 25.71 4.55
N LYS A 342 -10.21 26.86 5.18
CA LYS A 342 -9.42 28.07 4.94
C LYS A 342 -8.13 28.07 5.75
N ASP A 343 -8.17 27.51 6.96
CA ASP A 343 -7.06 27.49 7.91
C ASP A 343 -7.08 26.19 8.70
N LEU A 344 -6.03 25.38 8.56
CA LEU A 344 -5.85 24.19 9.39
C LEU A 344 -5.58 24.57 10.84
N LYS A 345 -6.19 23.83 11.76
CA LYS A 345 -6.12 24.05 13.21
C LYS A 345 -5.65 22.82 13.94
N ARG A 346 -4.89 23.04 15.02
CA ARG A 346 -4.49 22.00 15.97
C ARG A 346 -5.72 21.33 16.59
N GLY A 347 -5.72 20.00 16.63
CA GLY A 347 -6.85 19.16 17.01
C GLY A 347 -7.92 19.00 15.92
N GLY A 348 -7.72 19.58 14.73
CA GLY A 348 -8.68 19.49 13.63
C GLY A 348 -8.64 18.14 12.93
N ILE A 349 -9.79 17.76 12.37
CA ILE A 349 -9.97 16.57 11.52
C ILE A 349 -10.47 17.05 10.17
N TYR A 350 -9.76 16.68 9.10
CA TYR A 350 -10.05 17.14 7.73
C TYR A 350 -10.11 15.95 6.78
N SER A 351 -10.81 16.13 5.66
CA SER A 351 -10.83 15.17 4.55
C SER A 351 -9.93 15.65 3.41
N GLN A 352 -9.32 14.71 2.67
CA GLN A 352 -8.46 14.97 1.52
C GLN A 352 -7.23 15.83 1.85
N GLY A 353 -7.02 16.96 1.18
CA GLY A 353 -5.85 17.81 1.36
C GLY A 353 -4.61 17.38 0.58
N ASN A 354 -3.48 17.97 0.97
CA ASN A 354 -2.17 17.73 0.36
C ASN A 354 -1.00 17.95 1.32
N TRP A 355 0.16 17.37 1.01
CA TRP A 355 1.36 17.45 1.85
C TRP A 355 1.93 18.87 2.00
N GLU A 356 1.83 19.72 0.96
CA GLU A 356 2.33 21.11 1.03
C GLU A 356 1.57 21.92 2.09
N GLY A 357 0.23 21.90 2.07
CA GLY A 357 -0.57 22.61 3.06
C GLY A 357 -0.47 22.00 4.46
N LEU A 358 -0.32 20.67 4.58
CA LEU A 358 -0.05 20.04 5.87
C LEU A 358 1.31 20.51 6.42
N THR A 359 2.37 20.51 5.61
CA THR A 359 3.69 20.92 6.07
C THR A 359 3.78 22.42 6.40
N GLU A 360 3.02 23.27 5.69
CA GLU A 360 2.87 24.68 6.06
C GLU A 360 2.23 24.83 7.45
N PHE A 361 1.13 24.11 7.71
CA PHE A 361 0.53 24.07 9.04
C PHE A 361 1.51 23.57 10.10
N LEU A 362 2.20 22.45 9.85
CA LEU A 362 3.17 21.86 10.78
C LEU A 362 4.34 22.80 11.06
N LYS A 363 4.87 23.52 10.05
CA LYS A 363 5.90 24.56 10.22
C LYS A 363 5.43 25.65 11.18
N ASN A 364 4.21 26.13 10.97
CA ASN A 364 3.63 27.21 11.78
C ASN A 364 3.49 26.79 13.26
N ILE A 365 2.99 25.59 13.54
CA ILE A 365 2.83 25.13 14.93
C ILE A 365 4.14 24.66 15.57
N CYS A 366 5.11 24.20 14.77
CA CYS A 366 6.45 23.83 15.24
C CYS A 366 7.32 25.06 15.55
N GLY A 367 7.04 26.20 14.91
CA GLY A 367 7.88 27.40 14.99
C GLY A 367 9.25 27.24 14.32
N LYS A 368 9.40 26.23 13.44
CA LYS A 368 10.64 25.95 12.71
C LYS A 368 10.44 26.14 11.21
N GLN A 369 11.41 26.76 10.56
CA GLN A 369 11.40 26.97 9.11
C GLN A 369 11.57 25.65 8.33
N ASN A 370 12.41 24.76 8.83
CA ASN A 370 12.70 23.45 8.24
C ASN A 370 12.52 22.33 9.29
N PRO A 371 11.29 21.96 9.65
CA PRO A 371 11.04 20.84 10.55
C PRO A 371 11.51 19.53 9.92
N ARG A 372 11.95 18.59 10.75
CA ARG A 372 12.22 17.21 10.33
C ARG A 372 10.94 16.38 10.42
N TYR A 373 10.57 15.75 9.31
CA TYR A 373 9.37 14.91 9.20
C TYR A 373 9.74 13.44 9.09
N ILE A 374 8.98 12.59 9.78
CA ILE A 374 8.98 11.15 9.55
C ILE A 374 7.55 10.63 9.44
N TYR A 375 7.31 9.71 8.51
CA TYR A 375 6.01 9.06 8.31
C TYR A 375 6.13 7.55 8.47
N ILE A 376 5.25 6.96 9.27
CA ILE A 376 5.21 5.52 9.56
C ILE A 376 3.97 4.93 8.89
N GLY A 377 4.16 3.90 8.06
CA GLY A 377 3.06 3.27 7.33
C GLY A 377 3.43 1.87 6.79
N ASP A 378 2.43 1.12 6.33
CA ASP A 378 2.58 -0.27 5.86
C ASP A 378 2.63 -0.39 4.34
N ASN A 379 1.97 0.52 3.60
CA ASN A 379 1.93 0.43 2.16
C ASN A 379 3.24 0.95 1.55
N LEU A 380 4.09 0.04 1.08
CA LEU A 380 5.44 0.38 0.63
C LEU A 380 5.49 1.36 -0.56
N LEU A 381 4.43 1.46 -1.36
CA LEU A 381 4.34 2.47 -2.41
C LEU A 381 3.85 3.80 -1.82
N GLN A 382 2.68 3.78 -1.17
CA GLN A 382 1.95 4.98 -0.79
C GLN A 382 2.53 5.70 0.44
N ASP A 383 3.12 4.94 1.36
CA ASP A 383 3.59 5.44 2.66
C ASP A 383 5.12 5.47 2.77
N ILE A 384 5.82 4.70 1.94
CA ILE A 384 7.28 4.58 2.00
C ILE A 384 7.93 5.21 0.76
N TYR A 385 7.72 4.65 -0.43
CA TYR A 385 8.34 5.13 -1.66
C TYR A 385 7.97 6.58 -1.99
N VAL A 386 6.67 6.92 -1.98
CA VAL A 386 6.20 8.24 -2.40
C VAL A 386 6.63 9.33 -1.42
N PRO A 387 6.38 9.21 -0.09
CA PRO A 387 6.80 10.23 0.86
C PRO A 387 8.31 10.46 0.85
N ASN A 388 9.10 9.40 0.69
CA ASN A 388 10.56 9.51 0.62
C ASN A 388 11.04 10.15 -0.70
N SER A 389 10.56 9.66 -1.84
CA SER A 389 11.11 10.02 -3.16
C SER A 389 10.61 11.37 -3.67
N TYR A 390 9.37 11.74 -3.37
CA TYR A 390 8.72 12.92 -3.94
C TYR A 390 8.73 14.13 -3.01
N VAL A 391 8.70 13.91 -1.69
CA VAL A 391 8.63 15.01 -0.71
C VAL A 391 9.72 14.95 0.36
N GLN A 392 10.69 14.04 0.23
CA GLN A 392 11.86 13.93 1.10
C GLN A 392 11.50 13.75 2.59
N CYS A 393 10.36 13.13 2.87
CA CYS A 393 9.99 12.70 4.21
C CYS A 393 10.77 11.43 4.56
N ASP A 394 11.40 11.38 5.72
CA ASP A 394 11.96 10.11 6.21
C ASP A 394 10.79 9.15 6.52
N THR A 395 11.00 7.83 6.45
CA THR A 395 9.92 6.87 6.65
C THR A 395 10.32 5.67 7.50
N VAL A 396 9.34 5.02 8.14
CA VAL A 396 9.48 3.71 8.78
C VAL A 396 8.43 2.78 8.20
N ALA A 397 8.87 1.64 7.68
CA ALA A 397 7.98 0.61 7.13
C ALA A 397 7.43 -0.27 8.26
N VAL A 398 6.11 -0.48 8.26
CA VAL A 398 5.45 -1.50 9.06
C VAL A 398 5.16 -2.71 8.16
N THR A 399 5.71 -3.87 8.49
CA THR A 399 5.66 -5.06 7.61
C THR A 399 5.53 -6.32 8.47
N GLU A 400 4.30 -6.78 8.69
CA GLU A 400 4.00 -7.93 9.57
C GLU A 400 4.70 -9.22 9.12
N GLU A 401 5.01 -9.35 7.83
CA GLU A 401 5.79 -10.46 7.26
C GLU A 401 7.15 -10.63 7.96
N GLN A 402 7.75 -9.57 8.49
CA GLN A 402 9.04 -9.67 9.19
C GLN A 402 8.93 -10.55 10.45
N MET A 403 7.83 -10.44 11.19
CA MET A 403 7.59 -11.31 12.35
C MET A 403 7.13 -12.69 11.90
N SER A 404 6.26 -12.75 10.89
CA SER A 404 5.69 -13.99 10.38
C SER A 404 6.74 -14.94 9.78
N GLU A 405 7.72 -14.43 9.04
CA GLU A 405 8.83 -15.24 8.51
C GLU A 405 9.86 -15.62 9.59
N GLY A 406 9.69 -15.10 10.80
CA GLY A 406 10.60 -15.22 11.92
C GLY A 406 11.79 -14.25 11.83
N MET A 407 12.40 -13.97 12.97
CA MET A 407 13.55 -13.05 13.07
C MET A 407 14.72 -13.69 13.84
N VAL A 408 15.94 -13.34 13.45
CA VAL A 408 17.18 -13.86 14.06
C VAL A 408 17.19 -13.61 15.57
N HIS A 409 17.40 -14.68 16.35
CA HIS A 409 17.46 -14.66 17.81
C HIS A 409 16.20 -14.11 18.52
N GLN A 410 15.07 -14.02 17.82
CA GLN A 410 13.79 -13.62 18.41
C GLN A 410 12.82 -14.80 18.33
N ASN A 411 12.12 -15.06 19.43
CA ASN A 411 11.09 -16.10 19.50
C ASN A 411 9.69 -15.45 19.53
N LEU A 412 9.41 -14.64 18.51
CA LEU A 412 8.10 -14.03 18.27
C LEU A 412 7.42 -14.78 17.12
N SER A 413 6.12 -15.01 17.24
CA SER A 413 5.29 -15.64 16.21
C SER A 413 4.15 -14.71 15.82
N HIS A 414 3.63 -14.89 14.61
CA HIS A 414 2.52 -14.11 14.10
C HIS A 414 1.26 -15.00 14.03
N PRO A 415 0.10 -14.57 14.59
CA PRO A 415 -1.11 -15.41 14.58
C PRO A 415 -1.61 -15.76 13.18
N ASP A 416 -1.33 -14.90 12.20
CA ASP A 416 -1.73 -15.02 10.81
C ASP A 416 -0.62 -15.55 9.87
N GLU A 417 0.32 -16.36 10.39
CA GLU A 417 1.45 -16.92 9.62
C GLU A 417 1.04 -17.62 8.31
N LYS A 418 -0.13 -18.28 8.29
CA LYS A 418 -0.62 -19.02 7.11
C LYS A 418 -0.90 -18.16 5.88
N VAL A 419 -1.22 -16.88 6.08
CA VAL A 419 -1.54 -15.94 4.99
C VAL A 419 -0.42 -14.93 4.76
N LEU A 420 0.39 -14.64 5.78
CA LEU A 420 1.54 -13.75 5.64
C LEU A 420 2.77 -14.45 5.05
N ASN A 421 2.92 -15.76 5.28
CA ASN A 421 3.98 -16.55 4.67
C ASN A 421 3.46 -17.28 3.44
N SER A 422 4.33 -17.42 2.44
CA SER A 422 4.02 -18.21 1.24
C SER A 422 5.16 -19.17 0.94
N THR A 423 4.88 -20.46 1.05
CA THR A 423 5.73 -21.53 0.53
C THR A 423 5.60 -21.65 -0.99
N PHE A 424 4.46 -21.27 -1.55
CA PHE A 424 4.24 -21.22 -2.98
C PHE A 424 5.07 -20.12 -3.65
N TRP A 425 4.99 -18.87 -3.21
CA TRP A 425 5.74 -17.76 -3.84
C TRP A 425 7.15 -17.60 -3.28
N GLY A 426 7.37 -17.96 -2.01
CA GLY A 426 8.62 -17.75 -1.25
C GLY A 426 8.57 -16.51 -0.36
N SER A 427 9.72 -16.12 0.22
CA SER A 427 9.81 -14.99 1.16
C SER A 427 9.35 -13.65 0.58
N TYR A 428 8.67 -12.81 1.34
CA TYR A 428 8.34 -11.44 0.99
C TYR A 428 9.58 -10.56 0.78
N PHE A 429 10.64 -10.78 1.55
CA PHE A 429 11.83 -9.91 1.55
C PHE A 429 12.93 -10.32 0.57
N CYS A 430 13.07 -11.62 0.29
CA CYS A 430 14.17 -12.11 -0.52
C CYS A 430 13.72 -13.15 -1.57
N LEU A 431 14.55 -13.29 -2.59
CA LEU A 431 14.48 -14.31 -3.61
C LEU A 431 15.70 -15.21 -3.41
N LYS A 432 15.46 -16.48 -3.11
CA LYS A 432 16.53 -17.47 -2.97
C LYS A 432 16.92 -17.99 -4.36
N ASP A 433 18.08 -17.57 -4.85
CA ASP A 433 18.75 -18.24 -5.96
C ASP A 433 20.09 -18.80 -5.48
N SER A 434 20.16 -20.13 -5.48
CA SER A 434 21.27 -21.09 -5.37
C SER A 434 22.53 -20.82 -4.54
N ASN A 435 22.92 -19.60 -4.17
CA ASN A 435 23.92 -19.24 -3.13
C ASN A 435 23.92 -17.74 -2.72
N ILE A 436 23.04 -16.89 -3.27
CA ILE A 436 23.01 -15.44 -3.00
C ILE A 436 21.59 -15.04 -2.58
N ASN A 437 21.45 -14.43 -1.40
CA ASN A 437 20.21 -13.75 -1.02
C ASN A 437 20.09 -12.45 -1.84
N MET A 438 19.25 -12.48 -2.86
CA MET A 438 18.85 -11.30 -3.62
C MET A 438 17.58 -10.72 -3.00
N ASP A 439 17.48 -9.40 -2.90
CA ASP A 439 16.24 -8.78 -2.44
C ASP A 439 15.09 -9.09 -3.41
N SER A 440 13.91 -9.32 -2.86
CA SER A 440 12.70 -9.09 -3.65
C SER A 440 12.61 -7.61 -4.01
N LEU A 441 11.73 -7.24 -4.95
CA LEU A 441 11.43 -5.84 -5.19
C LEU A 441 11.08 -5.09 -3.89
N TRP A 442 10.26 -5.70 -3.04
CA TRP A 442 9.76 -5.07 -1.81
C TRP A 442 10.81 -5.00 -0.71
N GLY A 443 11.66 -6.02 -0.58
CA GLY A 443 12.85 -5.95 0.27
C GLY A 443 13.79 -4.82 -0.17
N HIS A 444 13.97 -4.63 -1.48
CA HIS A 444 14.75 -3.52 -2.01
C HIS A 444 14.11 -2.16 -1.69
N VAL A 445 12.79 -2.02 -1.88
CA VAL A 445 12.05 -0.78 -1.55
C VAL A 445 12.19 -0.42 -0.08
N ILE A 446 11.99 -1.39 0.82
CA ILE A 446 12.15 -1.18 2.27
C ILE A 446 13.55 -0.63 2.57
N LYS A 447 14.60 -1.32 2.14
CA LYS A 447 15.98 -0.91 2.44
C LYS A 447 16.35 0.45 1.83
N LYS A 448 15.81 0.77 0.65
CA LYS A 448 16.17 1.97 -0.10
C LYS A 448 15.45 3.22 0.41
N TYR A 449 14.18 3.10 0.78
CA TYR A 449 13.31 4.25 1.01
C TYR A 449 12.87 4.43 2.46
N SER A 450 13.19 3.50 3.36
CA SER A 450 12.90 3.63 4.80
C SER A 450 14.16 3.76 5.66
N LYS A 451 14.01 4.34 6.86
CA LYS A 451 15.04 4.29 7.91
C LYS A 451 15.08 2.94 8.59
N LEU A 452 13.89 2.42 8.88
CA LEU A 452 13.66 1.26 9.70
C LEU A 452 12.48 0.47 9.13
N CYS A 453 12.54 -0.86 9.26
CA CYS A 453 11.44 -1.78 9.05
C CYS A 453 11.13 -2.45 10.39
N ILE A 454 9.85 -2.44 10.76
CA ILE A 454 9.34 -3.10 11.97
C ILE A 454 8.12 -3.95 11.63
N PRO A 455 7.88 -5.05 12.35
CA PRO A 455 6.68 -5.84 12.11
C PRO A 455 5.45 -5.30 12.86
N ASP A 456 5.65 -4.54 13.94
CA ASP A 456 4.57 -4.02 14.79
C ASP A 456 5.08 -2.79 15.56
N ILE A 457 4.30 -1.70 15.57
CA ILE A 457 4.58 -0.49 16.37
C ILE A 457 4.72 -0.82 17.86
N ASN A 458 4.01 -1.83 18.36
CA ASN A 458 4.11 -2.28 19.75
C ASN A 458 5.53 -2.72 20.14
N LEU A 459 6.39 -3.17 19.20
CA LEU A 459 7.77 -3.50 19.51
C LEU A 459 8.63 -2.26 19.73
N ILE A 460 8.37 -1.19 18.99
CA ILE A 460 9.00 0.12 19.24
C ILE A 460 8.51 0.71 20.56
N ALA A 461 7.20 0.64 20.82
CA ALA A 461 6.58 1.21 22.03
C ALA A 461 7.07 0.56 23.35
N GLN A 462 7.83 -0.54 23.27
CA GLN A 462 8.49 -1.17 24.42
C GLN A 462 9.77 -0.47 24.86
N GLN A 463 10.32 0.40 24.02
CA GLN A 463 11.54 1.14 24.31
C GLN A 463 11.24 2.59 24.73
N PRO A 464 12.14 3.23 25.48
CA PRO A 464 12.08 4.67 25.74
C PRO A 464 12.14 5.50 24.44
N LEU A 465 11.63 6.73 24.46
CA LEU A 465 11.65 7.62 23.28
C LEU A 465 13.07 8.05 22.88
N GLU A 466 14.01 7.98 23.82
CA GLU A 466 15.44 8.28 23.65
C GLU A 466 16.22 7.15 22.95
N GLU A 467 15.61 5.97 22.81
CA GLU A 467 16.22 4.78 22.21
C GLU A 467 16.71 5.06 20.79
N SER A 468 17.84 4.45 20.45
CA SER A 468 18.53 4.65 19.19
C SER A 468 18.50 3.38 18.36
N TYR A 469 17.94 3.46 17.17
CA TYR A 469 17.82 2.31 16.28
C TYR A 469 18.84 2.40 15.15
N LEU A 470 19.51 1.30 14.82
CA LEU A 470 20.32 1.24 13.60
C LEU A 470 19.42 1.33 12.38
N CYS A 471 19.82 2.15 11.41
CA CYS A 471 19.09 2.37 10.16
C CYS A 471 19.64 1.54 9.02
N PHE A 472 18.85 1.38 7.96
CA PHE A 472 19.34 0.91 6.67
C PHE A 472 20.46 1.81 6.14
N TYR A 473 21.53 1.17 5.64
CA TYR A 473 22.64 1.86 4.98
C TYR A 473 22.30 2.15 3.53
N LYS A 474 22.74 3.31 3.04
CA LYS A 474 22.52 3.73 1.65
C LYS A 474 23.19 2.83 0.60
N ASP A 475 24.18 2.02 0.98
CA ASP A 475 24.81 1.05 0.08
C ASP A 475 24.02 -0.27 -0.06
N GLY A 476 22.99 -0.47 0.78
CA GLY A 476 22.10 -1.64 0.76
C GLY A 476 22.76 -2.97 1.09
N LYS A 477 24.05 -2.97 1.50
CA LYS A 477 24.86 -4.18 1.71
C LYS A 477 24.69 -4.80 3.09
N LYS A 478 24.26 -4.00 4.07
CA LYS A 478 23.95 -4.46 5.42
C LYS A 478 22.45 -4.53 5.62
N TYR A 479 22.04 -5.47 6.46
CA TYR A 479 20.65 -5.65 6.88
C TYR A 479 20.34 -4.98 8.22
N ASP A 480 21.21 -4.06 8.67
CA ASP A 480 20.85 -3.09 9.71
C ASP A 480 19.60 -2.31 9.28
N GLY A 481 18.74 -1.90 10.21
CA GLY A 481 17.45 -1.26 9.87
C GLY A 481 16.23 -2.17 10.00
N TYR A 482 16.40 -3.49 10.11
CA TYR A 482 15.33 -4.36 10.58
C TYR A 482 15.30 -4.38 12.10
N TYR A 483 14.18 -3.99 12.71
CA TYR A 483 13.99 -4.01 14.15
C TYR A 483 12.77 -4.86 14.55
N PRO A 484 12.85 -5.69 15.60
CA PRO A 484 13.96 -5.87 16.54
C PRO A 484 15.16 -6.65 15.98
N ALA A 485 14.97 -7.41 14.90
CA ALA A 485 16.04 -8.17 14.26
C ALA A 485 15.73 -8.45 12.79
N VAL A 486 16.76 -8.89 12.06
CA VAL A 486 16.69 -9.27 10.65
C VAL A 486 15.76 -10.48 10.46
N PRO A 487 14.87 -10.49 9.44
CA PRO A 487 14.09 -11.66 9.07
C PRO A 487 14.95 -12.91 8.79
N LEU A 488 14.47 -14.10 9.17
CA LEU A 488 15.21 -15.37 9.01
C LEU A 488 15.47 -15.74 7.55
N SER A 489 14.55 -15.38 6.66
CA SER A 489 14.69 -15.57 5.22
C SER A 489 15.85 -14.77 4.63
N ILE A 490 16.15 -13.61 5.20
CA ILE A 490 17.25 -12.72 4.82
C ILE A 490 18.56 -13.14 5.48
N SER A 491 18.51 -13.72 6.69
CA SER A 491 19.69 -14.23 7.37
C SER A 491 20.19 -15.53 6.71
N THR A 492 20.92 -15.39 5.61
CA THR A 492 21.90 -16.39 5.20
C THR A 492 23.26 -15.73 5.31
N PHE A 493 24.00 -16.06 6.37
CA PHE A 493 25.45 -16.19 6.49
C PHE A 493 25.79 -16.52 7.95
#